data_AF-A0A5J4Q6B6-F1
#
_entry.id   AF-A0A5J4Q6B6-F1
#
_cell.length_a   1.000
_cell.length_b   1.000
_cell.length_c   1.000
_cell.angle_alpha   90.00
_cell.angle_beta   90.00
_cell.angle_gamma   90.00
#
_symmetry.space_group_name_H-M   'P 1'
#
loop_
_entity.id
_entity.type
_entity.pdbx_description
1 polymer ?
#
loop_
_entity_poly.entity_id
_entity_poly.type
_entity_poly.pdbx_seq_one_letter_code
_entity_poly.pdbx_strand_id
1 'polypeptide(L)'
;MKKLLFTVLIVLSGSACSVTSKIDRTLQFSEKQTMALYHSVKDMEGRLPRSIDKNGKLVTSDDAWWCSGFTAGTLWYLYEYSKCDSLKL
;
A
#
# COMPACT_ATOMS: atom_id res chain seq x y z
N MET A 1 -4.25 -50.97 3.28
CA MET A 1 -4.34 -50.07 4.45
C MET A 1 -3.34 -48.90 4.40
N LYS A 2 -2.10 -49.07 3.92
CA LYS A 2 -1.11 -47.97 3.81
C LYS A 2 -1.46 -46.87 2.80
N LYS A 3 -2.15 -47.22 1.69
CA LYS A 3 -2.62 -46.25 0.67
C LYS A 3 -3.79 -45.38 1.13
N LEU A 4 -4.57 -45.85 2.12
CA LEU A 4 -5.70 -45.10 2.67
C LEU A 4 -5.24 -44.06 3.71
N LEU A 5 -4.11 -44.31 4.36
CA LEU A 5 -3.50 -43.39 5.33
C LEU A 5 -2.90 -42.14 4.67
N PHE A 6 -2.38 -42.27 3.44
CA PHE A 6 -1.77 -41.15 2.69
C PHE A 6 -2.79 -40.14 2.18
N THR A 7 -4.01 -40.58 1.87
CA THR A 7 -5.07 -39.69 1.35
C THR A 7 -5.66 -38.80 2.45
N VAL A 8 -5.65 -39.24 3.71
CA VAL A 8 -6.20 -38.46 4.84
C VAL A 8 -5.28 -37.30 5.24
N LEU A 9 -3.96 -37.43 5.06
CA LEU A 9 -2.99 -36.39 5.42
C LEU A 9 -3.00 -35.15 4.49
N ILE A 10 -3.50 -35.29 3.26
CA ILE A 10 -3.57 -34.18 2.29
C ILE A 10 -4.79 -33.27 2.57
N VAL A 11 -5.82 -33.79 3.24
CA VAL A 11 -7.09 -33.06 3.46
C VAL A 11 -7.04 -32.11 4.68
N LEU A 12 -6.03 -32.22 5.54
CA LEU A 12 -5.92 -31.41 6.78
C LEU A 12 -5.03 -30.16 6.68
N SER A 13 -4.47 -29.82 5.51
CA SER A 13 -3.54 -28.68 5.35
C SER A 13 -4.21 -27.38 4.85
N GLY A 14 -5.49 -27.17 5.15
CA GLY A 14 -6.32 -26.24 4.37
C GLY A 14 -6.94 -25.04 5.10
N SER A 15 -6.40 -24.53 6.21
CA SER A 15 -7.01 -23.39 6.91
C SER A 15 -6.01 -22.36 7.43
N ALA A 16 -5.29 -21.69 6.51
CA ALA A 16 -4.55 -20.45 6.82
C ALA A 16 -4.94 -19.27 5.92
N CYS A 17 -6.05 -19.37 5.16
CA CYS A 17 -6.49 -18.33 4.24
C CYS A 17 -7.73 -17.59 4.79
N SER A 18 -7.52 -16.46 5.46
CA SER A 18 -8.59 -15.45 5.63
C SER A 18 -8.06 -14.09 6.10
N VAL A 19 -6.89 -14.04 6.74
CA VAL A 19 -6.29 -12.78 7.23
C VAL A 19 -5.42 -12.10 6.15
N THR A 20 -4.75 -12.88 5.31
CA THR A 20 -3.93 -12.37 4.19
C THR A 20 -4.76 -11.62 3.14
N SER A 21 -5.93 -12.12 2.73
CA SER A 21 -6.68 -11.49 1.62
C SER A 21 -7.21 -10.08 1.92
N LYS A 22 -7.62 -9.78 3.16
CA LYS A 22 -8.06 -8.43 3.56
C LYS A 22 -6.89 -7.46 3.63
N ILE A 23 -5.76 -7.91 4.18
CA ILE A 23 -4.53 -7.12 4.27
C ILE A 23 -4.03 -6.81 2.86
N ASP A 24 -3.93 -7.82 2.00
CA ASP A 24 -3.45 -7.67 0.63
C ASP A 24 -4.34 -6.72 -0.17
N ARG A 25 -5.67 -6.89 -0.09
CA ARG A 25 -6.61 -5.98 -0.76
C ARG A 25 -6.46 -4.54 -0.27
N THR A 26 -6.23 -4.35 1.03
CA THR A 26 -6.06 -3.01 1.62
C THR A 26 -4.75 -2.38 1.15
N LEU A 27 -3.66 -3.14 1.13
CA LEU A 27 -2.35 -2.64 0.68
C LEU A 27 -2.34 -2.33 -0.82
N GLN A 28 -2.97 -3.18 -1.65
CA GLN A 28 -3.16 -2.90 -3.07
C GLN A 28 -4.03 -1.66 -3.33
N PHE A 29 -5.04 -1.41 -2.50
CA PHE A 29 -5.82 -0.19 -2.56
C PHE A 29 -4.98 1.03 -2.15
N SER A 30 -4.19 0.92 -1.08
CA SER A 30 -3.27 1.97 -0.63
C SER A 30 -2.21 2.32 -1.67
N GLU A 31 -1.66 1.34 -2.39
CA GLU A 31 -0.76 1.56 -3.52
C GLU A 31 -1.39 2.48 -4.58
N LYS A 32 -2.59 2.12 -5.05
CA LYS A 32 -3.30 2.92 -6.06
C LYS A 32 -3.57 4.34 -5.57
N GLN A 33 -4.00 4.50 -4.32
CA GLN A 33 -4.34 5.82 -3.78
C GLN A 33 -3.12 6.68 -3.49
N THR A 34 -2.03 6.09 -2.98
CA THR A 34 -0.79 6.83 -2.71
C THR A 34 -0.14 7.29 -4.02
N MET A 35 -0.17 6.46 -5.06
CA MET A 35 0.29 6.85 -6.40
C MET A 35 -0.60 7.94 -7.03
N ALA A 36 -1.92 7.85 -6.88
CA ALA A 36 -2.82 8.91 -7.34
C ALA A 36 -2.55 10.24 -6.62
N LEU A 37 -2.28 10.21 -5.30
CA LEU A 37 -1.90 11.37 -4.52
C LEU A 37 -0.57 11.97 -5.01
N TYR A 38 0.46 11.14 -5.21
CA TYR A 38 1.73 11.58 -5.79
C TYR A 38 1.53 12.23 -7.17
N HIS A 39 0.78 11.59 -8.07
CA HIS A 39 0.50 12.11 -9.40
C HIS A 39 -0.29 13.42 -9.40
N SER A 40 -1.07 13.70 -8.34
CA SER A 40 -1.80 14.96 -8.23
C SER A 40 -0.89 16.17 -7.96
N VAL A 41 0.35 15.95 -7.53
CA VAL A 41 1.30 17.02 -7.19
C VAL A 41 2.65 16.93 -7.90
N LYS A 42 2.97 15.83 -8.60
CA LYS A 42 4.30 15.59 -9.21
C LYS A 42 4.78 16.71 -10.15
N ASP A 43 3.85 17.40 -10.82
CA ASP A 43 4.16 18.46 -11.79
C ASP A 43 4.10 19.86 -11.14
N MET A 44 3.89 19.93 -9.81
CA MET A 44 3.89 21.16 -9.02
C MET A 44 5.26 21.34 -8.36
N GLU A 45 6.06 22.27 -8.89
CA GLU A 45 7.42 22.49 -8.41
C GLU A 45 7.48 22.81 -6.91
N GLY A 46 8.27 22.02 -6.17
CA GLY A 46 8.48 22.18 -4.73
C GLY A 46 7.23 21.93 -3.88
N ARG A 47 6.23 21.18 -4.38
CA ARG A 47 5.00 20.88 -3.64
C ARG A 47 4.83 19.40 -3.35
N LEU A 48 4.45 19.11 -2.11
CA LEU A 48 4.17 17.80 -1.56
C LEU A 48 2.72 17.75 -1.06
N PRO A 49 2.08 16.57 -1.06
CA PRO A 49 0.71 16.45 -0.59
C PRO A 49 0.67 16.52 0.94
N ARG A 50 -0.34 17.21 1.49
CA ARG A 50 -0.48 17.42 2.94
C ARG A 50 -1.82 16.92 3.49
N SER A 51 -2.91 17.57 3.09
CA SER A 51 -4.25 17.29 3.65
C SER A 51 -5.35 17.71 2.67
N ILE A 52 -6.59 17.37 3.00
CA ILE A 52 -7.78 17.89 2.33
C ILE A 52 -8.40 18.99 3.21
N ASP A 53 -8.73 20.14 2.63
CA ASP A 53 -9.42 21.21 3.36
C ASP A 53 -10.91 20.92 3.56
N LYS A 54 -11.61 21.81 4.29
CA LYS A 54 -13.04 21.68 4.57
C LYS A 54 -13.95 21.71 3.32
N ASN A 55 -13.42 22.16 2.18
CA ASN A 55 -14.13 22.24 0.91
C ASN A 55 -13.80 21.05 -0.01
N GLY A 56 -13.00 20.09 0.46
CA GLY A 56 -12.59 18.94 -0.36
C GLY A 56 -11.39 19.22 -1.26
N LYS A 57 -10.70 20.36 -1.12
CA LYS A 57 -9.55 20.70 -1.96
C LYS A 57 -8.25 20.16 -1.35
N LEU A 58 -7.37 19.64 -2.21
CA LEU A 58 -6.01 19.27 -1.82
C LEU A 58 -5.22 20.51 -1.36
N VAL A 59 -4.71 20.43 -0.15
CA VAL A 59 -3.71 21.33 0.42
C VAL A 59 -2.35 20.68 0.23
N THR A 60 -1.40 21.45 -0.28
CA THR A 60 0.00 21.05 -0.44
C THR A 60 0.90 21.79 0.53
N SER A 61 2.11 21.29 0.72
CA SER A 61 3.20 21.94 1.47
C SER A 61 4.49 21.93 0.67
N ASP A 62 5.49 22.67 1.13
CA ASP A 62 6.89 22.44 0.75
C ASP A 62 7.51 21.31 1.59
N ASP A 63 8.82 21.10 1.42
CA ASP A 63 9.64 20.12 2.12
C ASP A 63 9.94 20.50 3.58
N ALA A 64 9.89 21.79 3.92
CA ALA A 64 10.11 22.30 5.28
C ALA A 64 8.96 21.97 6.26
N TRP A 65 7.76 21.65 5.76
CA TRP A 65 6.66 21.21 6.61
C TRP A 65 6.98 19.90 7.32
N TRP A 66 6.77 19.82 8.63
CA TRP A 66 7.20 18.67 9.44
C TRP A 66 6.59 17.31 9.03
N CYS A 67 5.48 17.30 8.29
CA CYS A 67 4.86 16.10 7.74
C CYS A 67 5.28 15.76 6.30
N SER A 68 6.17 16.51 5.67
CA SER A 68 6.52 16.38 4.25
C SER A 68 6.99 14.97 3.87
N GLY A 69 7.67 14.28 4.79
CA GLY A 69 8.20 12.93 4.57
C GLY A 69 7.17 11.78 4.63
N PHE A 70 5.96 11.99 5.13
CA PHE A 70 5.03 10.86 5.37
C PHE A 70 4.57 10.18 4.08
N THR A 71 4.30 10.94 3.01
CA THR A 71 3.87 10.34 1.73
C THR A 71 5.00 9.54 1.10
N ALA A 72 6.22 10.09 1.10
CA ALA A 72 7.41 9.36 0.62
C ALA A 72 7.65 8.09 1.45
N GLY A 73 7.60 8.16 2.77
CA GLY A 73 7.73 6.99 3.65
C GLY A 73 6.64 5.94 3.39
N THR A 74 5.41 6.37 3.09
CA THR A 74 4.32 5.44 2.74
C THR A 74 4.59 4.74 1.42
N LEU A 75 5.10 5.44 0.40
CA LEU A 75 5.53 4.81 -0.85
C LEU A 75 6.63 3.76 -0.62
N TRP A 76 7.59 4.03 0.27
CA TRP A 76 8.62 3.07 0.64
C TRP A 76 8.05 1.84 1.36
N TYR A 77 7.14 1.99 2.32
CA TYR A 77 6.48 0.85 2.96
C TYR A 77 5.68 -0.01 1.97
N LEU A 78 5.01 0.64 1.01
CA LEU A 78 4.28 -0.07 -0.04
C LEU A 78 5.24 -0.79 -1.00
N TYR A 79 6.38 -0.17 -1.34
CA TYR A 79 7.44 -0.83 -2.11
C TYR A 79 8.01 -2.05 -1.36
N GLU A 80 8.24 -1.94 -0.05
CA GLU A 80 8.73 -3.05 0.75
C GLU A 80 7.77 -4.25 0.74
N TYR A 81 6.47 -3.97 0.74
CA TYR A 81 5.42 -4.97 0.64
C TYR A 81 5.30 -5.57 -0.78
N SER A 82 5.10 -4.74 -1.81
CA SER A 82 4.73 -5.21 -3.16
C SER A 82 5.92 -5.51 -4.07
N LYS A 83 7.11 -4.99 -3.73
CA LYS A 83 8.32 -5.01 -4.58
C LYS A 83 8.11 -4.39 -5.96
N CYS A 84 7.16 -3.47 -6.09
CA CYS A 84 6.84 -2.79 -7.36
C CYS A 84 7.70 -1.54 -7.56
N ASP A 85 8.57 -1.54 -8.57
CA ASP A 85 9.53 -0.43 -8.81
C ASP A 85 8.86 0.92 -9.12
N SER A 86 7.59 0.93 -9.55
CA SER A 86 6.84 2.18 -9.77
C SER A 86 6.63 3.01 -8.51
N LEU A 87 6.76 2.38 -7.32
CA LEU A 87 6.65 3.02 -6.02
C LEU A 87 7.98 3.64 -5.53
N LYS A 88 9.08 3.39 -6.24
CA LYS A 88 10.41 3.91 -5.91
C LYS A 88 10.60 5.31 -6.49
N LEU A 89 9.90 6.28 -5.90
CA LEU A 89 9.86 7.68 -6.31
C LEU A 89 10.71 8.58 -5.42
#